data_AF-A0AAX4K144-F1
#
_entry.id   AF-A0AAX4K144-F1
#
_cell.length_a   1.000
_cell.length_b   1.000
_cell.length_c   1.000
_cell.angle_alpha   90.00
_cell.angle_beta   90.00
_cell.angle_gamma   90.00
#
_symmetry.space_group_name_H-M   'P 1'
#
loop_
_entity.id
_entity.type
_entity.pdbx_description
1 polymer ?
#
loop_
_entity_poly.entity_id
_entity_poly.type
_entity_poly.pdbx_seq_one_letter_code
_entity_poly.pdbx_strand_id
1 'polypeptide(L)'
;MRKGPGISALSRHTTYSNHYNNLSNSISSKNLKDLTESFENFKFLLIEFSIKHKKDIRSDPGFRFQFQKLCSILGIDPLLSSSSSSSSSSKNEGVVGGGGGIWNILGINEFEYELTVQLVDICVSTRNVNGGLISLDDLIKRIERLRNPQIRNKSTSQQQQQQQQQTTITIEDIKRCIKILEPLKSGYKLNKIGLNYYLTSIPKELNTDQSILLNLASISNGKLTKKLISQHIKPNWSNQRINLNLIDCLMTQGLAWIDEQSITTNQYIENDYTDLNKDIQGDIWIIAATNFED
;
A
#
# COMPACT_ATOMS: atom_id res chain seq x y z
N MET A 1 58.73 25.43 50.08
CA MET A 1 58.02 25.93 48.88
C MET A 1 57.90 24.78 47.88
N ARG A 2 56.69 24.23 47.67
CA ARG A 2 56.46 23.18 46.66
C ARG A 2 56.61 23.82 45.27
N LYS A 3 57.55 23.33 44.46
CA LYS A 3 57.74 23.78 43.07
C LYS A 3 56.42 23.55 42.31
N GLY A 4 55.83 24.63 41.79
CA GLY A 4 54.60 24.57 40.99
C GLY A 4 54.78 23.71 39.72
N PRO A 5 53.69 23.17 39.16
CA PRO A 5 53.76 22.32 37.98
C PRO A 5 54.40 23.08 36.81
N GLY A 6 55.54 22.58 36.32
CA GLY A 6 56.27 23.14 35.19
C GLY A 6 55.71 22.68 33.84
N ILE A 7 56.14 23.35 32.76
CA ILE A 7 55.74 23.14 31.36
C ILE A 7 55.81 21.66 30.90
N SER A 8 56.70 20.87 31.53
CA SER A 8 56.81 19.42 31.31
C SER A 8 55.56 18.62 31.74
N ALA A 9 54.87 19.05 32.82
CA ALA A 9 53.62 18.42 33.25
C ALA A 9 52.48 18.66 32.24
N LEU A 10 52.45 19.84 31.60
CA LEU A 10 51.46 20.17 30.57
C LEU A 10 51.70 19.36 29.28
N SER A 11 52.95 19.24 28.85
CA SER A 11 53.35 18.38 27.72
C SER A 11 53.02 16.90 28.00
N ARG A 12 53.24 16.43 29.23
CA ARG A 12 52.88 15.07 29.62
C ARG A 12 51.37 14.84 29.64
N HIS A 13 50.58 15.86 30.02
CA HIS A 13 49.13 15.78 29.97
C HIS A 13 48.61 15.73 28.52
N THR A 14 49.16 16.54 27.61
CA THR A 14 48.78 16.52 26.19
C THR A 14 49.18 15.20 25.51
N THR A 15 50.37 14.66 25.81
CA THR A 15 50.79 13.35 25.26
C THR A 15 49.92 12.21 25.78
N TYR A 16 49.58 12.17 27.07
CA TYR A 16 48.65 11.16 27.60
C TYR A 16 47.26 11.28 27.00
N SER A 17 46.72 12.50 26.87
CA SER A 17 45.42 12.72 26.20
C SER A 17 45.43 12.18 24.77
N ASN A 18 46.49 12.46 24.00
CA ASN A 18 46.64 11.94 22.64
C ASN A 18 46.73 10.41 22.60
N HIS A 19 47.45 9.79 23.53
CA HIS A 19 47.52 8.33 23.63
C HIS A 19 46.17 7.71 23.98
N TYR A 20 45.42 8.28 24.93
CA TYR A 20 44.07 7.80 25.26
C TYR A 20 43.09 7.98 24.10
N ASN A 21 43.17 9.09 23.37
CA ASN A 21 42.35 9.32 22.17
C ASN A 21 42.68 8.32 21.07
N ASN A 22 43.97 8.05 20.81
CA ASN A 22 44.38 7.04 19.83
C ASN A 22 43.95 5.62 20.24
N LEU A 23 44.10 5.27 21.52
CA LEU A 23 43.63 4.00 22.06
C LEU A 23 42.10 3.88 21.88
N SER A 24 41.34 4.89 22.30
CA SER A 24 39.89 4.94 22.17
C SER A 24 39.46 4.78 20.70
N ASN A 25 40.05 5.55 19.79
CA ASN A 25 39.76 5.46 18.36
C ASN A 25 40.10 4.07 17.78
N SER A 26 41.23 3.48 18.20
CA SER A 26 41.60 2.13 17.75
C SER A 26 40.62 1.07 18.27
N ILE A 27 40.18 1.16 19.52
CA ILE A 27 39.20 0.24 20.11
C ILE A 27 37.83 0.38 19.43
N SER A 28 37.38 1.61 19.18
CA SER A 28 36.13 1.87 18.46
C SER A 28 36.22 1.37 17.02
N SER A 29 37.37 1.57 16.35
CA SER A 29 37.57 1.07 14.99
C SER A 29 37.58 -0.46 14.92
N LYS A 30 38.13 -1.13 15.93
CA LYS A 30 38.12 -2.59 16.03
C LYS A 30 36.71 -3.11 16.26
N ASN A 31 35.98 -2.54 17.22
CA ASN A 31 34.59 -2.91 17.48
C ASN A 31 33.69 -2.69 16.26
N LEU A 32 33.89 -1.58 15.52
CA LEU A 32 33.16 -1.34 14.28
C LEU A 32 33.48 -2.39 13.21
N LYS A 33 34.75 -2.76 13.06
CA LYS A 33 35.16 -3.83 12.12
C LYS A 33 34.52 -5.17 12.49
N ASP A 34 34.62 -5.57 13.76
CA ASP A 34 34.06 -6.83 14.25
C ASP A 34 32.53 -6.88 14.05
N LEU A 35 31.84 -5.76 14.29
CA LEU A 35 30.41 -5.63 14.02
C LEU A 35 30.10 -5.72 12.52
N THR A 36 30.86 -5.03 11.67
CA THR A 36 30.63 -5.08 10.20
C THR A 36 30.82 -6.48 9.64
N GLU A 37 31.82 -7.22 10.11
CA GLU A 37 32.05 -8.60 9.70
C GLU A 37 30.90 -9.51 10.15
N SER A 38 30.42 -9.32 11.39
CA SER A 38 29.25 -10.04 11.91
C SER A 38 27.99 -9.75 11.09
N PHE A 39 27.80 -8.50 10.65
CA PHE A 39 26.67 -8.11 9.79
C PHE A 39 26.74 -8.74 8.40
N GLU A 40 27.92 -8.76 7.76
CA GLU A 40 28.08 -9.39 6.45
C GLU A 40 27.87 -10.92 6.53
N ASN A 41 28.38 -11.57 7.56
CA ASN A 41 28.12 -12.99 7.82
C ASN A 41 26.63 -13.26 8.03
N PHE A 42 25.94 -12.42 8.81
CA PHE A 42 24.50 -12.55 9.03
C PHE A 42 23.70 -12.36 7.74
N LYS A 43 24.09 -11.38 6.90
CA LYS A 43 23.47 -11.14 5.60
C LYS A 43 23.61 -12.35 4.67
N PHE A 44 24.80 -12.96 4.62
CA PHE A 44 25.02 -14.19 3.85
C PHE A 44 24.12 -15.33 4.33
N LEU A 45 24.03 -15.56 5.64
CA LEU A 45 23.14 -16.58 6.20
C LEU A 45 21.66 -16.30 5.90
N LEU A 46 21.24 -15.03 5.94
CA LEU A 46 19.88 -14.61 5.60
C LEU A 46 19.57 -14.90 4.13
N ILE A 47 20.52 -14.63 3.23
CA ILE A 47 20.41 -14.95 1.80
C ILE A 47 20.25 -16.46 1.60
N GLU A 48 21.13 -17.27 2.22
CA GLU A 48 21.06 -18.73 2.13
C GLU A 48 19.72 -19.28 2.65
N PHE A 49 19.28 -18.77 3.81
CA PHE A 49 17.98 -19.08 4.40
C PHE A 49 16.83 -18.79 3.44
N SER A 50 16.88 -17.64 2.75
CA SER A 50 15.84 -17.21 1.84
C SER A 50 15.75 -18.09 0.59
N ILE A 51 16.89 -18.55 0.07
CA ILE A 51 16.94 -19.49 -1.06
C ILE A 51 16.32 -20.83 -0.64
N LYS A 52 16.72 -21.35 0.52
CA LYS A 52 16.23 -22.63 1.05
C LYS A 52 14.73 -22.63 1.30
N HIS A 53 14.20 -21.52 1.83
CA HIS A 53 12.81 -21.39 2.22
C HIS A 53 11.96 -20.56 1.25
N LYS A 54 12.41 -20.36 0.00
CA LYS A 54 11.72 -19.51 -0.99
C LYS A 54 10.24 -19.88 -1.18
N LYS A 55 9.93 -21.18 -1.21
CA LYS A 55 8.55 -21.67 -1.37
C LYS A 55 7.69 -21.32 -0.15
N ASP A 56 8.23 -21.54 1.04
CA ASP A 56 7.56 -21.28 2.32
C ASP A 56 7.28 -19.78 2.48
N ILE A 57 8.25 -18.91 2.13
CA ILE A 57 8.09 -17.44 2.11
C ILE A 57 6.98 -17.01 1.14
N ARG A 58 6.78 -17.75 0.04
CA ARG A 58 5.73 -17.43 -0.94
C ARG A 58 4.35 -17.91 -0.49
N SER A 59 4.27 -19.09 0.14
CA SER A 59 2.99 -19.71 0.50
C SER A 59 2.40 -19.16 1.80
N ASP A 60 3.23 -18.93 2.82
CA ASP A 60 2.75 -18.50 4.14
C ASP A 60 2.86 -16.98 4.33
N PRO A 61 1.74 -16.25 4.43
CA PRO A 61 1.75 -14.80 4.63
C PRO A 61 2.38 -14.40 5.99
N GLY A 62 2.23 -15.22 7.02
CA GLY A 62 2.74 -14.92 8.36
C GLY A 62 4.27 -14.99 8.38
N PHE A 63 4.82 -16.08 7.85
CA PHE A 63 6.26 -16.24 7.68
C PHE A 63 6.86 -15.17 6.76
N ARG A 64 6.21 -14.87 5.64
CA ARG A 64 6.62 -13.79 4.73
C ARG A 64 6.73 -12.45 5.45
N PHE A 65 5.72 -12.07 6.24
CA PHE A 65 5.73 -10.83 7.00
C PHE A 65 6.87 -10.76 8.01
N GLN A 66 7.14 -11.85 8.74
CA GLN A 66 8.23 -11.90 9.71
C GLN A 66 9.60 -11.80 9.02
N PHE A 67 9.79 -12.53 7.93
CA PHE A 67 11.01 -12.48 7.12
C PHE A 67 11.29 -11.06 6.61
N GLN A 68 10.26 -10.40 6.09
CA GLN A 68 10.35 -9.02 5.62
C GLN A 68 10.64 -8.03 6.76
N LYS A 69 10.03 -8.21 7.94
CA LYS A 69 10.30 -7.38 9.13
C LYS A 69 11.76 -7.52 9.56
N LEU A 70 12.31 -8.72 9.51
CA LEU A 70 13.73 -8.99 9.80
C LEU A 70 14.62 -8.23 8.81
N CYS A 71 14.34 -8.31 7.51
CA CYS A 71 15.06 -7.54 6.49
C CYS A 71 15.02 -6.03 6.76
N SER A 72 13.85 -5.49 7.09
CA SER A 72 13.68 -4.07 7.41
C SER A 72 14.45 -3.61 8.65
N ILE A 73 14.54 -4.44 9.70
CA ILE A 73 15.30 -4.11 10.92
C ILE A 73 16.79 -3.96 10.60
N LEU A 74 17.30 -4.73 9.65
CA LEU A 74 18.69 -4.68 9.20
C LEU A 74 18.96 -3.54 8.21
N GLY A 75 17.95 -2.74 7.85
CA GLY A 75 18.06 -1.77 6.76
C GLY A 75 18.23 -2.41 5.38
N ILE A 76 17.88 -3.69 5.26
CA ILE A 76 17.89 -4.41 3.99
C ILE A 76 16.47 -4.32 3.43
N ASP A 77 16.28 -3.53 2.38
CA ASP A 77 15.00 -3.55 1.67
C ASP A 77 15.06 -4.62 0.56
N PRO A 78 14.29 -5.73 0.67
CA PRO A 78 14.23 -6.72 -0.39
C PRO A 78 13.76 -6.09 -1.73
N LEU A 79 12.92 -5.05 -1.69
CA LEU A 79 12.28 -4.44 -2.85
C LEU A 79 13.18 -3.54 -3.70
N LEU A 80 14.12 -2.82 -3.07
CA LEU A 80 14.96 -1.84 -3.77
C LEU A 80 16.06 -2.48 -4.64
N SER A 81 16.18 -3.81 -4.61
CA SER A 81 17.23 -4.55 -5.31
C SER A 81 17.16 -4.53 -6.85
N SER A 82 16.17 -3.87 -7.46
CA SER A 82 16.17 -3.64 -8.92
C SER A 82 16.71 -2.27 -9.31
N SER A 83 16.63 -1.27 -8.42
CA SER A 83 16.86 0.14 -8.78
C SER A 83 18.33 0.57 -8.83
N SER A 84 19.23 -0.12 -8.12
CA SER A 84 20.65 0.26 -8.09
C SER A 84 21.47 -0.22 -9.31
N SER A 85 20.83 -0.87 -10.30
CA SER A 85 21.49 -1.24 -11.56
C SER A 85 21.47 -0.12 -12.61
N SER A 86 20.78 1.01 -12.33
CA SER A 86 20.61 2.12 -13.30
C SER A 86 21.17 3.47 -12.87
N SER A 87 21.80 3.59 -11.68
CA SER A 87 22.50 4.80 -11.26
C SER A 87 24.02 4.66 -11.34
N SER A 88 24.52 4.30 -12.52
CA SER A 88 25.92 4.47 -12.90
C SER A 88 26.25 5.96 -13.14
N SER A 89 26.10 6.82 -12.14
CA SER A 89 26.66 8.18 -12.17
C SER A 89 26.44 8.92 -10.84
N SER A 90 27.06 8.49 -9.75
CA SER A 90 27.51 9.45 -8.74
C SER A 90 28.59 8.83 -7.88
N LYS A 91 29.84 9.16 -8.22
CA LYS A 91 30.97 8.99 -7.32
C LYS A 91 30.70 9.83 -6.08
N ASN A 92 30.39 9.18 -4.96
CA ASN A 92 30.81 9.64 -3.65
C ASN A 92 30.99 8.41 -2.76
N GLU A 93 32.27 8.09 -2.56
CA GLU A 93 32.77 7.13 -1.58
C GLU A 93 32.30 7.56 -0.18
N GLY A 94 31.72 6.63 0.59
CA GLY A 94 31.61 6.83 2.03
C GLY A 94 30.32 6.43 2.75
N VAL A 95 29.44 5.57 2.21
CA VAL A 95 28.49 4.80 3.03
C VAL A 95 28.24 3.44 2.38
N VAL A 96 28.47 2.37 3.14
CA VAL A 96 28.22 0.98 2.75
C VAL A 96 26.70 0.74 2.65
N GLY A 97 26.10 1.17 1.55
CA GLY A 97 24.71 0.90 1.16
C GLY A 97 24.62 -0.14 0.04
N GLY A 98 25.45 -1.19 0.10
CA GLY A 98 25.54 -2.25 -0.91
C GLY A 98 24.56 -3.40 -0.67
N GLY A 99 23.26 -3.14 -0.71
CA GLY A 99 22.22 -4.17 -0.59
C GLY A 99 21.48 -4.51 -1.89
N GLY A 100 21.70 -3.72 -2.94
CA GLY A 100 20.80 -3.66 -4.10
C GLY A 100 21.03 -4.68 -5.22
N GLY A 101 22.00 -5.60 -5.12
CA GLY A 101 22.23 -6.60 -6.19
C GLY A 101 21.83 -8.03 -5.84
N ILE A 102 21.84 -8.36 -4.55
CA ILE A 102 21.81 -9.77 -4.14
C ILE A 102 20.38 -10.31 -4.17
N TRP A 103 19.39 -9.52 -3.77
CA TRP A 103 17.99 -9.97 -3.68
C TRP A 103 17.32 -10.17 -5.04
N ASN A 104 17.75 -9.44 -6.06
CA ASN A 104 17.27 -9.61 -7.43
C ASN A 104 17.61 -11.00 -7.99
N ILE A 105 18.77 -11.56 -7.61
CA ILE A 105 19.19 -12.92 -7.98
C ILE A 105 18.35 -14.02 -7.28
N LEU A 106 17.74 -13.72 -6.13
CA LEU A 106 16.96 -14.69 -5.36
C LEU A 106 15.52 -14.86 -5.88
N GLY A 107 15.04 -13.94 -6.73
CA GLY A 107 13.66 -13.96 -7.22
C GLY A 107 12.62 -13.88 -6.09
N ILE A 108 12.97 -13.30 -4.96
CA ILE A 108 12.04 -13.03 -3.84
C ILE A 108 11.09 -11.89 -4.23
N ASN A 109 11.59 -10.96 -5.04
CA ASN A 109 10.80 -9.85 -5.58
C ASN A 109 9.90 -10.27 -6.75
N GLU A 110 10.11 -11.47 -7.32
CA GLU A 110 9.33 -11.97 -8.45
C GLU A 110 7.84 -12.03 -8.10
N PHE A 111 7.51 -12.50 -6.88
CA PHE A 111 6.13 -12.52 -6.41
C PHE A 111 5.52 -11.13 -6.29
N GLU A 112 6.29 -10.16 -5.77
CA GLU A 112 5.81 -8.81 -5.51
C GLU A 112 5.67 -8.01 -6.82
N TYR A 113 6.56 -8.24 -7.80
CA TYR A 113 6.41 -7.71 -9.15
C TYR A 113 5.25 -8.35 -9.90
N GLU A 114 5.09 -9.68 -9.80
CA GLU A 114 3.95 -10.41 -10.40
C GLU A 114 2.63 -9.87 -9.84
N LEU A 115 2.53 -9.71 -8.52
CA LEU A 115 1.35 -9.15 -7.86
C LEU A 115 1.12 -7.69 -8.24
N THR A 116 2.19 -6.88 -8.36
CA THR A 116 2.12 -5.49 -8.82
C THR A 116 1.51 -5.40 -10.22
N VAL A 117 1.95 -6.24 -11.16
CA VAL A 117 1.43 -6.25 -12.54
C VAL A 117 -0.05 -6.64 -12.56
N GLN A 118 -0.43 -7.67 -11.79
CA GLN A 118 -1.84 -8.10 -11.67
C GLN A 118 -2.73 -7.00 -11.09
N LEU A 119 -2.23 -6.28 -10.07
CA LEU A 119 -2.93 -5.14 -9.48
C LEU A 119 -3.14 -4.03 -10.52
N VAL A 120 -2.11 -3.69 -11.30
CA VAL A 120 -2.22 -2.68 -12.37
C VAL A 120 -3.25 -3.10 -13.42
N ASP A 121 -3.22 -4.36 -13.85
CA ASP A 121 -4.15 -4.88 -14.87
C ASP A 121 -5.61 -4.81 -14.40
N ILE A 122 -5.90 -5.21 -13.16
CA ILE A 122 -7.26 -5.07 -12.59
C ILE A 122 -7.65 -3.59 -12.49
N CYS A 123 -6.75 -2.73 -12.01
CA CYS A 123 -7.04 -1.30 -11.90
C CYS A 123 -7.30 -0.63 -13.26
N VAL A 124 -6.66 -1.10 -14.32
CA VAL A 124 -6.87 -0.59 -15.68
C VAL A 124 -8.16 -1.14 -16.28
N SER A 125 -8.40 -2.45 -16.16
CA SER A 125 -9.59 -3.12 -16.71
C SER A 125 -10.90 -2.70 -16.04
N THR A 126 -10.87 -2.37 -14.74
CA THR A 126 -12.05 -1.93 -13.99
C THR A 126 -12.27 -0.42 -14.03
N ARG A 127 -11.33 0.35 -14.59
CA ARG A 127 -11.32 1.82 -14.55
C ARG A 127 -12.55 2.48 -15.16
N ASN A 128 -13.06 1.91 -16.24
CA ASN A 128 -14.27 2.40 -16.93
C ASN A 128 -15.55 2.15 -16.13
N VAL A 129 -15.53 1.18 -15.21
CA VAL A 129 -16.68 0.81 -14.38
C VAL A 129 -16.65 1.55 -13.05
N ASN A 130 -15.51 1.55 -12.34
CA ASN A 130 -15.43 2.06 -10.97
C ASN A 130 -14.81 3.47 -10.85
N GLY A 131 -14.48 4.13 -11.96
CA GLY A 131 -13.89 5.46 -11.97
C GLY A 131 -12.45 5.52 -11.43
N GLY A 132 -11.78 4.38 -11.28
CA GLY A 132 -10.41 4.28 -10.76
C GLY A 132 -10.31 4.19 -9.23
N LEU A 133 -11.38 3.79 -8.55
CA LEU A 133 -11.40 3.52 -7.11
C LEU A 133 -11.96 2.12 -6.84
N ILE A 134 -11.19 1.28 -6.17
CA ILE A 134 -11.54 -0.12 -5.89
C ILE A 134 -11.32 -0.46 -4.41
N SER A 135 -12.23 -1.22 -3.79
CA SER A 135 -12.02 -1.71 -2.42
C SER A 135 -10.90 -2.77 -2.40
N LEU A 136 -10.14 -2.85 -1.32
CA LEU A 136 -9.09 -3.88 -1.21
C LEU A 136 -9.67 -5.29 -1.23
N ASP A 137 -10.86 -5.49 -0.66
CA ASP A 137 -11.50 -6.80 -0.62
C ASP A 137 -11.89 -7.25 -2.03
N ASP A 138 -12.47 -6.36 -2.85
CA ASP A 138 -12.81 -6.67 -4.25
C ASP A 138 -11.53 -6.86 -5.09
N LEU A 139 -10.50 -6.06 -4.85
CA LEU A 139 -9.20 -6.23 -5.51
C LEU A 139 -8.60 -7.61 -5.21
N ILE A 140 -8.57 -8.04 -3.94
CA ILE A 140 -8.04 -9.34 -3.54
C ILE A 140 -8.83 -10.47 -4.19
N LYS A 141 -10.17 -10.42 -4.12
CA LYS A 141 -11.04 -11.42 -4.78
C LYS A 141 -10.76 -11.52 -6.27
N ARG A 142 -10.61 -10.40 -6.97
CA ARG A 142 -10.29 -10.37 -8.42
C ARG A 142 -8.91 -10.96 -8.71
N ILE A 143 -7.88 -10.64 -7.92
CA ILE A 143 -6.54 -11.23 -8.08
C ILE A 143 -6.57 -12.74 -7.85
N GLU A 144 -7.26 -13.20 -6.81
CA GLU A 144 -7.43 -14.63 -6.53
C GLU A 144 -8.12 -15.35 -7.69
N ARG A 145 -9.13 -14.71 -8.30
CA ARG A 145 -9.84 -15.22 -9.48
C ARG A 145 -8.95 -15.29 -10.73
N LEU A 146 -8.06 -14.30 -10.93
CA LEU A 146 -7.08 -14.30 -12.02
C LEU A 146 -6.04 -15.41 -11.87
N ARG A 147 -5.52 -15.61 -10.65
CA ARG A 147 -4.52 -16.64 -10.36
C ARG A 147 -5.10 -18.06 -10.38
N ASN A 148 -6.37 -18.22 -10.01
CA ASN A 148 -7.04 -19.52 -9.96
C ASN A 148 -8.24 -19.58 -10.91
N PRO A 149 -8.02 -19.72 -12.23
CA PRO A 149 -9.10 -19.79 -13.21
C PRO A 149 -10.04 -20.98 -13.01
N GLN A 150 -9.58 -22.02 -12.29
CA GLN A 150 -10.32 -23.24 -11.94
C GLN A 150 -11.47 -23.01 -10.92
N ILE A 151 -11.50 -21.86 -10.23
CA ILE A 151 -12.57 -21.50 -9.27
C ILE A 151 -13.87 -21.12 -10.00
N ARG A 152 -13.82 -20.80 -11.30
CA ARG A 152 -15.00 -20.39 -12.08
C ARG A 152 -16.08 -21.47 -12.25
N ASN A 153 -15.74 -22.76 -12.12
CA ASN A 153 -16.63 -23.87 -12.51
C ASN A 153 -16.88 -24.94 -11.42
N LYS A 154 -16.55 -24.69 -10.14
CA LYS A 154 -16.73 -25.71 -9.09
C LYS A 154 -17.81 -25.33 -8.08
N SER A 155 -18.86 -26.15 -8.04
CA SER A 155 -19.86 -26.19 -6.97
C SER A 155 -19.21 -26.42 -5.60
N THR A 156 -19.82 -25.79 -4.59
CA THR A 156 -19.43 -25.62 -3.17
C THR A 156 -18.83 -26.83 -2.44
N SER A 157 -18.96 -28.05 -2.96
CA SER A 157 -18.58 -29.29 -2.26
C SER A 157 -17.15 -29.79 -2.53
N GLN A 158 -16.41 -29.23 -3.49
CA GLN A 158 -15.03 -29.68 -3.83
C GLN A 158 -13.93 -28.66 -3.49
N GLN A 159 -14.22 -27.65 -2.66
CA GLN A 159 -13.27 -26.59 -2.30
C GLN A 159 -12.21 -27.02 -1.27
N GLN A 160 -12.35 -28.19 -0.63
CA GLN A 160 -11.53 -28.54 0.54
C GLN A 160 -10.21 -29.28 0.23
N GLN A 161 -10.02 -29.86 -0.97
CA GLN A 161 -8.87 -30.75 -1.21
C GLN A 161 -7.71 -30.14 -2.02
N GLN A 162 -7.85 -28.93 -2.58
CA GLN A 162 -6.78 -28.25 -3.35
C GLN A 162 -6.38 -26.88 -2.77
N GLN A 163 -6.45 -26.69 -1.45
CA GLN A 163 -5.98 -25.47 -0.79
C GLN A 163 -4.47 -25.42 -0.55
N GLN A 164 -3.73 -26.50 -0.87
CA GLN A 164 -2.34 -26.65 -0.41
C GLN A 164 -1.29 -25.76 -1.10
N GLN A 165 -1.65 -24.95 -2.09
CA GLN A 165 -0.73 -23.99 -2.72
C GLN A 165 -1.36 -22.61 -2.99
N GLN A 166 -2.36 -22.21 -2.21
CA GLN A 166 -2.90 -20.85 -2.32
C GLN A 166 -1.98 -19.87 -1.60
N THR A 167 -1.30 -19.02 -2.37
CA THR A 167 -0.64 -17.83 -1.82
C THR A 167 -1.73 -16.87 -1.36
N THR A 168 -1.99 -16.81 -0.07
CA THR A 168 -2.97 -15.87 0.48
C THR A 168 -2.41 -14.45 0.37
N ILE A 169 -3.17 -13.56 -0.26
CA ILE A 169 -2.75 -12.18 -0.48
C ILE A 169 -3.19 -11.36 0.73
N THR A 170 -2.27 -10.61 1.30
CA THR A 170 -2.51 -9.77 2.46
C THR A 170 -2.47 -8.29 2.09
N ILE A 171 -3.06 -7.46 2.95
CA ILE A 171 -3.06 -6.00 2.80
C ILE A 171 -1.61 -5.46 2.76
N GLU A 172 -0.69 -6.07 3.51
CA GLU A 172 0.73 -5.65 3.51
C GLU A 172 1.41 -5.91 2.16
N ASP A 173 1.04 -6.98 1.46
CA ASP A 173 1.54 -7.23 0.09
C ASP A 173 1.07 -6.16 -0.88
N ILE A 174 -0.18 -5.70 -0.74
CA ILE A 174 -0.74 -4.65 -1.60
C ILE A 174 -0.06 -3.31 -1.31
N LYS A 175 0.10 -2.94 -0.04
CA LYS A 175 0.86 -1.73 0.35
C LYS A 175 2.26 -1.73 -0.25
N ARG A 176 2.87 -2.91 -0.34
CA ARG A 176 4.18 -3.09 -0.93
C ARG A 176 4.18 -2.95 -2.45
N CYS A 177 3.21 -3.51 -3.14
CA CYS A 177 3.01 -3.28 -4.58
C CYS A 177 2.90 -1.78 -4.88
N ILE A 178 2.20 -1.02 -4.03
CA ILE A 178 2.08 0.43 -4.18
C ILE A 178 3.44 1.13 -4.03
N LYS A 179 4.29 0.69 -3.09
CA LYS A 179 5.67 1.20 -2.98
C LYS A 179 6.52 0.91 -4.22
N ILE A 180 6.32 -0.25 -4.85
CA ILE A 180 6.98 -0.58 -6.13
C ILE A 180 6.52 0.37 -7.26
N LEU A 181 5.25 0.78 -7.24
CA LEU A 181 4.66 1.68 -8.23
C LEU A 181 4.97 3.17 -7.98
N GLU A 182 5.38 3.55 -6.76
CA GLU A 182 5.65 4.93 -6.37
C GLU A 182 6.66 5.67 -7.29
N PRO A 183 7.80 5.06 -7.71
CA PRO A 183 8.74 5.69 -8.65
C PRO A 183 8.14 6.04 -10.01
N LEU A 184 7.10 5.31 -10.44
CA LEU A 184 6.42 5.56 -11.71
C LEU A 184 5.50 6.80 -11.67
N LYS A 185 5.25 7.35 -10.47
CA LYS A 185 4.32 8.48 -10.25
C LYS A 185 2.95 8.26 -10.89
N SER A 186 2.50 7.01 -10.95
CA SER A 186 1.29 6.58 -11.65
C SER A 186 -0.01 6.87 -10.88
N GLY A 187 0.07 7.50 -9.72
CA GLY A 187 -1.10 7.97 -8.96
C GLY A 187 -1.75 6.93 -8.05
N TYR A 188 -1.13 5.74 -7.89
CA TYR A 188 -1.64 4.72 -6.98
C TYR A 188 -1.52 5.17 -5.53
N LYS A 189 -2.66 5.29 -4.83
CA LYS A 189 -2.69 5.62 -3.40
C LYS A 189 -3.70 4.76 -2.66
N LEU A 190 -3.36 4.37 -1.44
CA LEU A 190 -4.21 3.61 -0.53
C LEU A 190 -4.89 4.56 0.45
N ASN A 191 -6.21 4.66 0.35
CA ASN A 191 -7.04 5.54 1.18
C ASN A 191 -7.83 4.69 2.17
N LYS A 192 -7.79 5.05 3.45
CA LYS A 192 -8.63 4.42 4.48
C LYS A 192 -9.92 5.24 4.63
N ILE A 193 -11.07 4.62 4.39
CA ILE A 193 -12.37 5.27 4.47
C ILE A 193 -13.25 4.43 5.40
N GLY A 194 -13.54 4.96 6.59
CA GLY A 194 -14.20 4.21 7.66
C GLY A 194 -13.34 3.02 8.11
N LEU A 195 -13.91 1.82 8.00
CA LEU A 195 -13.24 0.56 8.34
C LEU A 195 -12.51 -0.07 7.14
N ASN A 196 -12.86 0.35 5.92
CA ASN A 196 -12.39 -0.29 4.69
C ASN A 196 -11.22 0.48 4.07
N TYR A 197 -10.41 -0.24 3.32
CA TYR A 197 -9.32 0.34 2.53
C TYR A 197 -9.69 0.34 1.06
N TYR A 198 -9.39 1.44 0.39
CA TYR A 198 -9.63 1.63 -1.03
C TYR A 198 -8.33 1.99 -1.73
N LEU A 199 -8.11 1.40 -2.90
CA LEU A 199 -7.03 1.74 -3.80
C LEU A 199 -7.54 2.70 -4.86
N THR A 200 -6.86 3.83 -5.00
CA THR A 200 -7.05 4.76 -6.11
C THR A 200 -5.99 4.47 -7.17
N SER A 201 -6.38 4.34 -8.43
CA SER A 201 -5.48 4.09 -9.56
C SER A 201 -5.25 5.32 -10.45
N ILE A 202 -6.01 6.38 -10.21
CA ILE A 202 -5.92 7.66 -10.92
C ILE A 202 -5.43 8.71 -9.91
N PRO A 203 -4.53 9.62 -10.30
CA PRO A 203 -4.12 10.75 -9.47
C PRO A 203 -5.29 11.74 -9.30
N LYS A 204 -6.23 11.37 -8.42
CA LYS A 204 -7.39 12.16 -8.06
C LYS A 204 -7.55 12.12 -6.56
N GLU A 205 -7.79 13.29 -5.99
CA GLU A 205 -8.02 13.40 -4.56
C GLU A 205 -9.51 13.26 -4.27
N LEU A 206 -9.81 12.47 -3.24
CA LEU A 206 -11.16 12.33 -2.73
C LEU A 206 -11.42 13.49 -1.78
N ASN A 207 -12.48 14.26 -2.02
CA ASN A 207 -12.88 15.33 -1.11
C ASN A 207 -13.36 14.74 0.23
N THR A 208 -13.37 15.54 1.29
CA THR A 208 -13.89 15.16 2.62
C THR A 208 -15.35 14.70 2.52
N ASP A 209 -16.17 15.43 1.76
CA ASP A 209 -17.58 15.10 1.53
C ASP A 209 -17.75 13.76 0.81
N GLN A 210 -16.94 13.51 -0.20
CA GLN A 210 -16.95 12.26 -0.96
C GLN A 210 -16.50 11.08 -0.11
N SER A 211 -15.53 11.31 0.79
CA SER A 211 -15.10 10.31 1.78
C SER A 211 -16.24 9.93 2.72
N ILE A 212 -17.06 10.91 3.14
CA ILE A 212 -18.25 10.68 3.97
C ILE A 212 -19.31 9.89 3.20
N LEU A 213 -19.60 10.28 1.94
CA LEU A 213 -20.56 9.56 1.10
C LEU A 213 -20.12 8.12 0.85
N LEU A 214 -18.84 7.89 0.61
CA LEU A 214 -18.30 6.55 0.36
C LEU A 214 -18.30 5.69 1.64
N ASN A 215 -18.08 6.29 2.81
CA ASN A 215 -18.26 5.61 4.09
C ASN A 215 -19.74 5.22 4.30
N LEU A 216 -20.68 6.12 4.03
CA LEU A 216 -22.12 5.79 4.10
C LEU A 216 -22.50 4.70 3.11
N ALA A 217 -21.99 4.76 1.89
CA ALA A 217 -22.21 3.73 0.89
C ALA A 217 -21.69 2.37 1.34
N SER A 218 -20.56 2.32 2.06
CA SER A 218 -20.07 1.05 2.61
C SER A 218 -21.03 0.42 3.63
N ILE A 219 -21.81 1.24 4.34
CA ILE A 219 -22.81 0.77 5.32
C ILE A 219 -24.10 0.35 4.62
N SER A 220 -24.48 1.03 3.54
CA SER A 220 -25.71 0.79 2.78
C SER A 220 -25.54 -0.13 1.57
N ASN A 221 -24.47 -0.94 1.55
CA ASN A 221 -24.14 -1.86 0.45
C ASN A 221 -24.08 -1.15 -0.92
N GLY A 222 -23.61 0.09 -0.93
CA GLY A 222 -23.37 0.92 -2.11
C GLY A 222 -24.53 1.79 -2.54
N LYS A 223 -25.74 1.56 -2.03
CA LYS A 223 -26.93 2.35 -2.39
C LYS A 223 -27.01 3.64 -1.57
N LEU A 224 -27.08 4.78 -2.23
CA LEU A 224 -27.26 6.10 -1.63
C LEU A 224 -28.55 6.76 -2.12
N THR A 225 -29.36 7.20 -1.15
CA THR A 225 -30.59 7.97 -1.40
C THR A 225 -30.50 9.30 -0.64
N LYS A 226 -31.03 10.39 -1.19
CA LYS A 226 -31.04 11.74 -0.55
C LYS A 226 -31.55 11.69 0.90
N LYS A 227 -32.61 10.89 1.17
CA LYS A 227 -33.17 10.69 2.52
C LYS A 227 -32.17 10.05 3.49
N LEU A 228 -31.45 9.03 3.05
CA LEU A 228 -30.45 8.31 3.87
C LEU A 228 -29.30 9.26 4.24
N ILE A 229 -28.81 10.02 3.25
CA ILE A 229 -27.72 10.99 3.43
C ILE A 229 -28.12 12.06 4.45
N SER A 230 -29.31 12.65 4.33
CA SER A 230 -29.78 13.68 5.27
C SER A 230 -29.99 13.14 6.69
N GLN A 231 -30.38 11.86 6.85
CA GLN A 231 -30.59 11.26 8.16
C GLN A 231 -29.28 10.90 8.87
N HIS A 232 -28.27 10.41 8.14
CA HIS A 232 -27.05 9.89 8.73
C HIS A 232 -25.92 10.93 8.89
N ILE A 233 -25.93 12.03 8.13
CA ILE A 233 -24.85 13.03 8.20
C ILE A 233 -25.14 14.10 9.27
N LYS A 234 -24.15 14.34 10.15
CA LYS A 234 -24.15 15.43 11.14
C LYS A 234 -22.93 16.34 10.93
N PRO A 235 -23.09 17.67 10.84
CA PRO A 235 -24.34 18.46 10.80
C PRO A 235 -25.15 18.20 9.52
N ASN A 236 -26.45 18.44 9.57
CA ASN A 236 -27.35 18.19 8.43
C ASN A 236 -26.88 18.99 7.21
N TRP A 237 -26.55 18.31 6.12
CA TRP A 237 -26.14 18.96 4.88
C TRP A 237 -27.36 19.59 4.19
N SER A 238 -27.16 20.73 3.52
CA SER A 238 -28.20 21.29 2.67
C SER A 238 -28.48 20.35 1.49
N ASN A 239 -29.74 20.29 1.06
CA ASN A 239 -30.14 19.47 -0.09
C ASN A 239 -29.32 19.82 -1.36
N GLN A 240 -28.95 21.10 -1.52
CA GLN A 240 -28.09 21.57 -2.60
C GLN A 240 -26.67 20.96 -2.52
N ARG A 241 -26.06 20.92 -1.33
CA ARG A 241 -24.73 20.31 -1.13
C ARG A 241 -24.76 18.80 -1.37
N ILE A 242 -25.83 18.13 -0.97
CA ILE A 242 -26.02 16.70 -1.24
C ILE A 242 -26.10 16.47 -2.75
N ASN A 243 -26.93 17.25 -3.46
CA ASN A 243 -27.11 17.12 -4.90
C ASN A 243 -25.81 17.39 -5.67
N LEU A 244 -25.10 18.47 -5.34
CA LEU A 244 -23.80 18.78 -5.96
C LEU A 244 -22.78 17.67 -5.78
N ASN A 245 -22.60 17.17 -4.55
CA ASN A 245 -21.64 16.09 -4.30
C ASN A 245 -22.03 14.78 -5.01
N LEU A 246 -23.32 14.48 -5.11
CA LEU A 246 -23.81 13.31 -5.84
C LEU A 246 -23.59 13.43 -7.35
N ILE A 247 -23.88 14.61 -7.92
CA ILE A 247 -23.60 14.92 -9.34
C ILE A 247 -22.10 14.84 -9.60
N ASP A 248 -21.27 15.37 -8.69
CA ASP A 248 -19.81 15.31 -8.82
C ASP A 248 -19.32 13.86 -8.81
N CYS A 249 -19.77 13.04 -7.86
CA CYS A 249 -19.44 11.61 -7.81
C CYS A 249 -19.80 10.87 -9.11
N LEU A 250 -20.91 11.26 -9.74
CA LEU A 250 -21.40 10.63 -10.94
C LEU A 250 -20.71 11.11 -12.21
N MET A 251 -20.81 12.41 -12.50
CA MET A 251 -20.38 13.01 -13.77
C MET A 251 -18.88 13.29 -13.77
N THR A 252 -18.39 13.95 -12.72
CA THR A 252 -17.01 14.42 -12.65
C THR A 252 -16.06 13.29 -12.26
N GLN A 253 -16.52 12.34 -11.43
CA GLN A 253 -15.67 11.27 -10.91
C GLN A 253 -15.94 9.89 -11.49
N GLY A 254 -17.12 9.62 -12.04
CA GLY A 254 -17.47 8.29 -12.56
C GLY A 254 -17.42 7.20 -11.48
N LEU A 255 -17.59 7.56 -10.21
CA LEU A 255 -17.59 6.64 -9.07
C LEU A 255 -18.97 6.02 -8.82
N ALA A 256 -20.01 6.62 -9.41
CA ALA A 256 -21.39 6.26 -9.13
C ALA A 256 -22.22 6.12 -10.40
N TRP A 257 -23.21 5.23 -10.36
CA TRP A 257 -24.23 5.06 -11.39
C TRP A 257 -25.61 5.48 -10.86
N ILE A 258 -26.46 5.96 -11.76
CA ILE A 258 -27.88 6.23 -11.47
C ILE A 258 -28.70 4.99 -11.81
N ASP A 259 -29.58 4.64 -10.89
CA ASP A 259 -30.67 3.70 -11.10
C ASP A 259 -31.99 4.48 -11.22
N GLU A 260 -32.44 4.67 -12.46
CA GLU A 260 -33.71 5.34 -12.79
C GLU A 260 -34.93 4.42 -12.59
N GLN A 261 -34.72 3.11 -12.38
CA GLN A 261 -35.79 2.12 -12.26
C GLN A 261 -36.33 2.02 -10.82
N SER A 262 -35.74 2.75 -9.87
CA SER A 262 -36.13 2.67 -8.47
C SER A 262 -37.47 3.40 -8.20
N ILE A 263 -38.46 2.62 -7.76
CA ILE A 263 -39.84 3.06 -7.47
C ILE A 263 -39.93 4.19 -6.43
N THR A 264 -38.94 4.31 -5.54
CA THR A 264 -38.93 5.34 -4.47
C THR A 264 -38.95 6.77 -5.00
N THR A 265 -38.46 7.00 -6.22
CA THR A 265 -38.37 8.34 -6.83
C THR A 265 -39.60 8.69 -7.66
N ASN A 266 -40.27 7.69 -8.23
CA ASN A 266 -41.41 7.88 -9.14
C ASN A 266 -42.75 8.17 -8.43
N GLN A 267 -42.80 8.10 -7.10
CA GLN A 267 -44.02 8.38 -6.34
C GLN A 267 -44.27 9.86 -6.00
N TYR A 268 -43.36 10.79 -6.35
CA TYR A 268 -43.46 12.20 -5.95
C TYR A 268 -43.43 13.23 -7.08
N ILE A 269 -43.55 12.84 -8.35
CA ILE A 269 -43.56 13.82 -9.45
C ILE A 269 -44.78 13.58 -10.35
N GLU A 270 -45.96 14.00 -9.88
CA GLU A 270 -46.92 14.61 -10.79
C GLU A 270 -46.34 15.98 -11.17
N ASN A 271 -46.02 16.13 -12.45
CA ASN A 271 -45.92 17.37 -13.22
C ASN A 271 -45.37 18.62 -12.51
N ASP A 272 -44.12 18.98 -12.80
CA ASP A 272 -43.79 20.38 -13.11
C ASP A 272 -42.56 20.47 -14.01
N TYR A 273 -42.81 20.82 -15.28
CA TYR A 273 -41.82 21.06 -16.33
C TYR A 273 -41.25 22.48 -16.23
N THR A 274 -40.63 22.86 -15.12
CA THR A 274 -39.86 24.11 -15.06
C THR A 274 -38.77 23.99 -14.01
N ASP A 275 -37.62 23.40 -14.35
CA ASP A 275 -36.33 23.88 -13.86
C ASP A 275 -35.18 23.19 -14.60
N LEU A 276 -34.28 24.01 -15.15
CA LEU A 276 -33.02 23.61 -15.80
C LEU A 276 -31.97 23.07 -14.82
N ASN A 277 -32.33 22.84 -13.56
CA ASN A 277 -31.52 22.12 -12.61
C ASN A 277 -31.84 20.63 -12.75
N LYS A 278 -30.94 19.89 -13.42
CA LYS A 278 -30.99 18.41 -13.51
C LYS A 278 -30.84 17.81 -12.12
N ASP A 279 -31.93 17.80 -11.36
CA ASP A 279 -32.03 17.03 -10.14
C ASP A 279 -31.92 15.55 -10.51
N ILE A 280 -31.02 14.84 -9.83
CA ILE A 280 -30.86 13.41 -10.07
C ILE A 280 -32.19 12.71 -9.73
N GLN A 281 -32.82 12.14 -10.76
CA GLN A 281 -34.04 11.34 -10.68
C GLN A 281 -33.63 9.86 -10.63
N GLY A 282 -33.40 9.34 -9.43
CA GLY A 282 -33.05 7.93 -9.23
C GLY A 282 -32.24 7.71 -7.95
N ASP A 283 -32.13 6.43 -7.55
CA ASP A 283 -31.18 6.03 -6.51
C ASP A 283 -29.77 5.99 -7.08
N ILE A 284 -28.76 6.33 -6.28
CA ILE A 284 -27.38 6.42 -6.76
C ILE A 284 -26.57 5.30 -6.13
N TRP A 285 -25.84 4.56 -6.94
CA TRP A 285 -25.02 3.44 -6.51
C TRP A 285 -23.54 3.80 -6.61
N ILE A 286 -22.82 3.81 -5.49
CA ILE A 286 -21.36 3.97 -5.47
C ILE A 286 -20.71 2.60 -5.74
N ILE A 287 -20.17 2.45 -6.94
CA ILE A 287 -19.71 1.18 -7.49
C ILE A 287 -18.50 0.64 -6.73
N ALA A 288 -17.66 1.54 -6.24
CA ALA A 288 -16.50 1.15 -5.45
C ALA A 288 -16.88 0.52 -4.10
N ALA A 289 -18.08 0.80 -3.58
CA ALA A 289 -18.61 0.29 -2.32
C ALA A 289 -19.57 -0.89 -2.50
N THR A 290 -19.87 -1.28 -3.74
CA THR A 290 -20.71 -2.43 -4.08
C THR A 290 -19.86 -3.62 -4.51
N ASN A 291 -20.23 -4.82 -4.08
CA ASN A 291 -19.81 -6.06 -4.75
C ASN A 291 -20.88 -6.41 -5.80
N PHE A 292 -20.70 -6.00 -7.06
CA PHE A 292 -21.63 -6.35 -8.15
C PHE A 292 -21.38 -7.77 -8.73
N GLU A 293 -20.42 -8.52 -8.19
CA GLU A 293 -20.00 -9.82 -8.75
C GLU A 293 -20.50 -11.06 -7.97
N ASP A 294 -21.50 -10.89 -7.10
CA ASP A 294 -22.23 -12.01 -6.47
C ASP A 294 -23.53 -12.34 -7.24
#